data_AF-A0A2E2WDJ1-F1
#
_entry.id   AF-A0A2E2WDJ1-F1
#
_cell.length_a   1.000
_cell.length_b   1.000
_cell.length_c   1.000
_cell.angle_alpha   90.00
_cell.angle_beta   90.00
_cell.angle_gamma   90.00
#
_symmetry.space_group_name_H-M   'P 1'
#
loop_
_entity.id
_entity.type
_entity.pdbx_description
1 polymer ?
#
loop_
_entity_poly.entity_id
_entity_poly.type
_entity_poly.pdbx_seq_one_letter_code
_entity_poly.pdbx_strand_id
1 'polypeptide(L)'
;MTVYLGTHGQIELKRVFNGGELQSTIDVADVNATVKRFSFDFEHGQLVTGDQIEITSTDGSALDFINSYTDSSVKKFIFVDELDGIRLYNTFALAVAGGTANAVALATPGNAIPIKVKVETVSAKLLAQVNSFEINTERETVDTTVLSDEFRSRVNTLISGSGRISAFWEYTGDTANELPMYLFELAHRTKVGSNFSGQFYIKKSGYNPSGVSTRNDDEIWWNVEGVITAAAIQFSPDSTVQITADFITTGEIQLRMKLETPDALLQEDSGDIRLDQDSGAKLLLQQDV
;
A
#
# COMPACT_ATOMS: atom_id res chain seq x y z
N MET A 1 -15.13 24.25 -1.27
CA MET A 1 -15.14 23.21 -0.23
C MET A 1 -16.21 22.21 -0.62
N THR A 2 -15.82 21.01 -1.01
CA THR A 2 -16.75 19.98 -1.48
C THR A 2 -16.51 18.76 -0.61
N VAL A 3 -17.36 18.56 0.39
CA VAL A 3 -17.27 17.42 1.32
C VAL A 3 -18.16 16.32 0.77
N TYR A 4 -17.57 15.19 0.40
CA TYR A 4 -18.32 14.00 -0.01
C TYR A 4 -18.39 13.03 1.17
N LEU A 5 -19.60 12.80 1.70
CA LEU A 5 -19.89 11.83 2.75
C LEU A 5 -20.53 10.60 2.08
N GLY A 6 -19.71 9.63 1.64
CA GLY A 6 -20.20 8.44 0.95
C GLY A 6 -20.32 7.23 1.87
N THR A 7 -21.55 6.75 2.13
CA THR A 7 -21.85 5.45 2.78
C THR A 7 -21.44 4.21 1.96
N HIS A 8 -21.00 4.43 0.71
CA HIS A 8 -20.48 3.40 -0.20
C HIS A 8 -19.04 3.72 -0.64
N GLY A 9 -18.42 4.72 -0.02
CA GLY A 9 -17.06 5.12 -0.32
C GLY A 9 -16.08 4.03 0.06
N GLN A 10 -15.37 3.50 -0.92
CA GLN A 10 -14.30 2.53 -0.71
C GLN A 10 -12.95 3.21 -0.86
N ILE A 11 -11.96 2.78 -0.09
CA ILE A 11 -10.60 3.30 -0.15
C ILE A 11 -9.68 2.13 -0.47
N GLU A 12 -8.89 2.25 -1.53
CA GLU A 12 -7.78 1.34 -1.74
C GLU A 12 -6.47 2.04 -1.38
N LEU A 13 -5.68 1.38 -0.55
CA LEU A 13 -4.39 1.87 -0.11
C LEU A 13 -3.30 1.00 -0.73
N LYS A 14 -2.29 1.66 -1.25
CA LYS A 14 -1.04 1.08 -1.68
C LYS A 14 0.05 1.50 -0.72
N ARG A 15 0.76 0.52 -0.15
CA ARG A 15 1.93 0.77 0.68
C ARG A 15 3.04 1.34 -0.22
N VAL A 16 3.50 2.56 0.05
CA VAL A 16 4.60 3.18 -0.70
C VAL A 16 5.80 3.33 0.22
N PHE A 17 6.80 2.49 -0.01
CA PHE A 17 8.07 2.62 0.69
C PHE A 17 9.00 3.49 -0.14
N ASN A 18 9.25 4.72 0.33
CA ASN A 18 10.24 5.61 -0.26
C ASN A 18 11.59 5.58 0.49
N GLY A 19 11.84 4.47 1.17
CA GLY A 19 13.08 4.24 1.89
C GLY A 19 14.19 3.70 1.04
N GLY A 20 15.42 3.99 1.47
CA GLY A 20 16.59 3.24 1.02
C GLY A 20 16.52 1.77 1.45
N GLU A 21 17.40 0.96 0.88
CA GLU A 21 17.59 -0.42 1.30
C GLU A 21 18.13 -0.47 2.74
N LEU A 22 17.56 -1.34 3.59
CA LEU A 22 18.11 -1.64 4.90
C LEU A 22 19.26 -2.62 4.72
N GLN A 23 20.45 -2.32 5.24
CA GLN A 23 21.60 -3.21 5.18
C GLN A 23 21.94 -3.69 6.58
N SER A 24 22.15 -4.99 6.74
CA SER A 24 22.46 -5.60 8.02
C SER A 24 23.13 -6.95 7.83
N THR A 25 23.44 -7.63 8.93
CA THR A 25 23.93 -9.01 8.93
C THR A 25 22.99 -9.83 9.81
N ILE A 26 22.58 -11.01 9.31
CA ILE A 26 21.91 -12.02 10.13
C ILE A 26 22.99 -12.92 10.70
N ASP A 27 23.19 -12.86 12.02
CA ASP A 27 24.07 -13.80 12.71
C ASP A 27 23.34 -15.12 12.99
N VAL A 28 24.12 -16.18 13.22
CA VAL A 28 23.58 -17.51 13.55
C VAL A 28 22.69 -17.47 14.80
N ALA A 29 23.00 -16.59 15.75
CA ALA A 29 22.23 -16.40 16.98
C ALA A 29 20.90 -15.68 16.77
N ASP A 30 20.75 -14.93 15.67
CA ASP A 30 19.54 -14.16 15.39
C ASP A 30 18.40 -15.05 14.85
N VAL A 31 18.69 -16.30 14.48
CA VAL A 31 17.72 -17.22 13.88
C VAL A 31 17.29 -18.29 14.87
N ASN A 32 16.00 -18.30 15.19
CA ASN A 32 15.38 -19.37 15.96
C ASN A 32 14.49 -20.24 15.07
N ALA A 33 15.05 -21.35 14.61
CA ALA A 33 14.38 -22.31 13.73
C ALA A 33 13.11 -22.94 14.36
N THR A 34 13.13 -23.20 15.66
CA THR A 34 12.02 -23.84 16.38
C THR A 34 10.76 -22.98 16.39
N VAL A 35 10.91 -21.68 16.64
CA VAL A 35 9.78 -20.72 16.66
C VAL A 35 9.59 -19.99 15.33
N LYS A 36 10.36 -20.37 14.31
CA LYS A 36 10.36 -19.79 12.94
C LYS A 36 10.49 -18.26 12.94
N ARG A 37 11.35 -17.76 13.82
CA ARG A 37 11.59 -16.33 14.03
C ARG A 37 13.05 -16.01 13.75
N PHE A 38 13.30 -14.87 13.13
CA PHE A 38 14.64 -14.28 13.07
C PHE A 38 14.57 -12.78 13.37
N SER A 39 15.73 -12.17 13.59
CA SER A 39 15.88 -10.72 13.70
C SER A 39 17.15 -10.26 12.98
N PHE A 40 17.31 -8.97 12.82
CA PHE A 40 18.54 -8.32 12.40
C PHE A 40 18.54 -6.89 12.94
N ASP A 41 19.64 -6.16 12.77
CA ASP A 41 19.71 -4.77 13.22
C ASP A 41 18.88 -3.86 12.30
N PHE A 42 17.73 -3.40 12.79
CA PHE A 42 16.89 -2.36 12.19
C PHE A 42 16.22 -1.53 13.28
N GLU A 43 15.84 -0.28 12.96
CA GLU A 43 15.15 0.55 13.95
C GLU A 43 13.68 0.15 14.08
N HIS A 44 13.18 0.12 15.32
CA HIS A 44 11.78 -0.17 15.61
C HIS A 44 10.83 0.66 14.74
N GLY A 45 9.83 -0.01 14.15
CA GLY A 45 8.83 0.60 13.28
C GLY A 45 9.26 0.83 11.83
N GLN A 46 10.50 0.50 11.42
CA GLN A 46 10.91 0.54 10.01
C GLN A 46 10.20 -0.53 9.15
N LEU A 47 9.98 -1.70 9.74
CA LEU A 47 9.24 -2.81 9.14
C LEU A 47 7.93 -3.01 9.91
N VAL A 48 6.85 -3.25 9.19
CA VAL A 48 5.52 -3.42 9.78
C VAL A 48 4.89 -4.71 9.29
N THR A 49 4.03 -5.31 10.12
CA THR A 49 3.27 -6.51 9.75
C THR A 49 2.48 -6.29 8.46
N GLY A 50 2.49 -7.30 7.59
CA GLY A 50 1.87 -7.26 6.27
C GLY A 50 2.74 -6.64 5.17
N ASP A 51 3.90 -6.06 5.49
CA ASP A 51 4.85 -5.60 4.47
C ASP A 51 5.35 -6.80 3.64
N GLN A 52 5.51 -6.59 2.34
CA GLN A 52 6.27 -7.51 1.49
C GLN A 52 7.70 -7.02 1.42
N ILE A 53 8.65 -7.89 1.77
CA ILE A 53 10.07 -7.57 1.69
C ILE A 53 10.76 -8.48 0.68
N GLU A 54 11.76 -7.92 0.02
CA GLU A 54 12.80 -8.65 -0.68
C GLU A 54 14.06 -8.65 0.20
N ILE A 55 14.51 -9.82 0.61
CA ILE A 55 15.79 -10.02 1.29
C ILE A 55 16.77 -10.54 0.24
N THR A 56 17.92 -9.89 0.11
CA THR A 56 18.98 -10.32 -0.80
C THR A 56 20.30 -10.36 -0.05
N SER A 57 21.09 -11.42 -0.24
CA SER A 57 22.46 -11.48 0.25
C SER A 57 23.35 -10.51 -0.54
N THR A 58 24.23 -9.78 0.14
CA THR A 58 25.13 -8.81 -0.50
C THR A 58 26.44 -9.43 -0.99
N ASP A 59 26.82 -10.60 -0.48
CA ASP A 59 28.03 -11.33 -0.88
C ASP A 59 27.74 -12.53 -1.82
N GLY A 60 26.46 -12.75 -2.15
CA GLY A 60 26.02 -13.83 -3.02
C GLY A 60 25.87 -15.19 -2.33
N SER A 61 26.00 -15.25 -1.00
CA SER A 61 25.66 -16.43 -0.21
C SER A 61 24.17 -16.79 -0.35
N ALA A 62 23.88 -18.09 -0.23
CA ALA A 62 22.50 -18.57 -0.14
C ALA A 62 21.86 -18.09 1.17
N LEU A 63 20.56 -17.78 1.14
CA LEU A 63 19.79 -17.46 2.34
C LEU A 63 19.43 -18.75 3.11
N ASP A 64 20.46 -19.47 3.56
CA ASP A 64 20.35 -20.81 4.17
C ASP A 64 19.65 -20.83 5.54
N PHE A 65 19.41 -19.66 6.15
CA PHE A 65 18.53 -19.50 7.29
C PHE A 65 17.06 -19.82 6.96
N ILE A 66 16.68 -19.85 5.68
CA ILE A 66 15.40 -20.36 5.20
C ILE A 66 15.59 -21.83 4.86
N ASN A 67 14.76 -22.69 5.44
CA ASN A 67 14.95 -24.13 5.33
C ASN A 67 14.94 -24.59 3.86
N SER A 68 16.00 -25.31 3.46
CA SER A 68 16.18 -25.86 2.10
C SER A 68 16.23 -24.79 0.99
N TYR A 69 16.61 -23.55 1.33
CA TYR A 69 16.74 -22.47 0.37
C TYR A 69 18.18 -22.35 -0.15
N THR A 70 18.34 -22.25 -1.48
CA THR A 70 19.65 -22.21 -2.15
C THR A 70 19.93 -20.89 -2.86
N ASP A 71 18.91 -20.04 -3.01
CA ASP A 71 19.04 -18.78 -3.72
C ASP A 71 19.50 -17.66 -2.79
N SER A 72 20.10 -16.62 -3.37
CA SER A 72 20.60 -15.45 -2.65
C SER A 72 19.56 -14.33 -2.50
N SER A 73 18.36 -14.46 -3.06
CA SER A 73 17.26 -13.50 -2.89
C SER A 73 15.93 -14.19 -2.66
N VAL A 74 15.05 -13.59 -1.87
CA VAL A 74 13.70 -14.10 -1.59
C VAL A 74 12.71 -12.96 -1.38
N LYS A 75 11.47 -13.16 -1.85
CA LYS A 75 10.33 -12.28 -1.59
C LYS A 75 9.31 -12.95 -0.68
N LYS A 76 8.98 -12.32 0.45
CA LYS A 76 8.01 -12.84 1.45
C LYS A 76 7.25 -11.70 2.11
N PHE A 77 6.08 -12.03 2.65
CA PHE A 77 5.35 -11.16 3.56
C PHE A 77 5.84 -11.37 4.99
N ILE A 78 5.84 -10.32 5.80
CA ILE A 78 6.35 -10.39 7.19
C ILE A 78 5.27 -10.18 8.24
N PHE A 79 5.46 -10.84 9.37
CA PHE A 79 4.87 -10.46 10.64
C PHE A 79 5.99 -10.01 11.56
N VAL A 80 5.81 -8.84 12.18
CA VAL A 80 6.74 -8.27 13.17
C VAL A 80 6.10 -8.42 14.54
N ASP A 81 6.78 -9.09 15.46
CA ASP A 81 6.32 -9.26 16.85
C ASP A 81 6.69 -8.06 17.75
N GLU A 82 6.22 -8.08 19.01
CA GLU A 82 6.42 -6.98 19.97
C GLU A 82 7.90 -6.72 20.33
N LEU A 83 8.80 -7.63 19.98
CA LEU A 83 10.24 -7.56 20.20
C LEU A 83 11.00 -7.42 18.86
N ASP A 84 10.34 -6.90 17.82
CA ASP A 84 10.90 -6.71 16.48
C ASP A 84 11.39 -8.02 15.82
N GLY A 85 10.83 -9.16 16.27
CA GLY A 85 11.04 -10.46 15.69
C GLY A 85 10.25 -10.65 14.41
N ILE A 86 10.91 -11.17 13.37
CA ILE A 86 10.31 -11.34 12.05
C ILE A 86 9.97 -12.81 11.82
N ARG A 87 8.75 -13.05 11.32
CA ARG A 87 8.34 -14.32 10.71
C ARG A 87 7.99 -14.11 9.25
N LEU A 88 8.37 -15.05 8.39
CA LEU A 88 8.13 -15.00 6.95
C LEU A 88 6.88 -15.81 6.56
N TYR A 89 6.12 -15.29 5.59
CA TYR A 89 4.93 -15.93 5.03
C TYR A 89 4.87 -15.80 3.51
N ASN A 90 4.16 -16.73 2.87
CA ASN A 90 3.96 -16.71 1.42
C ASN A 90 2.80 -15.81 0.98
N THR A 91 1.88 -15.46 1.88
CA THR A 91 0.71 -14.64 1.56
C THR A 91 0.49 -13.57 2.62
N PHE A 92 -0.07 -12.44 2.20
CA PHE A 92 -0.44 -11.33 3.08
C PHE A 92 -1.38 -11.76 4.20
N ALA A 93 -2.42 -12.54 3.86
CA ALA A 93 -3.40 -13.08 4.81
C ALA A 93 -2.75 -13.80 6.00
N LEU A 94 -1.75 -14.64 5.72
CA LEU A 94 -1.04 -15.40 6.75
C LEU A 94 -0.08 -14.53 7.55
N ALA A 95 0.54 -13.54 6.90
CA ALA A 95 1.41 -12.58 7.56
C ALA A 95 0.66 -11.75 8.58
N VAL A 96 -0.50 -11.21 8.21
CA VAL A 96 -1.37 -10.45 9.11
C VAL A 96 -1.89 -11.30 10.28
N ALA A 97 -2.23 -12.57 10.02
CA ALA A 97 -2.69 -13.49 11.07
C ALA A 97 -1.59 -13.88 12.08
N GLY A 98 -0.31 -13.84 11.69
CA GLY A 98 0.83 -14.04 12.60
C GLY A 98 1.02 -15.46 13.16
N GLY A 99 0.27 -16.44 12.68
CA GLY A 99 0.28 -17.82 13.21
C GLY A 99 1.53 -18.65 12.83
N THR A 100 2.13 -19.33 13.81
CA THR A 100 3.37 -20.12 13.63
C THR A 100 3.22 -21.35 12.73
N ALA A 101 2.01 -21.90 12.62
CA ALA A 101 1.74 -23.10 11.81
C ALA A 101 2.12 -22.89 10.34
N ASN A 102 1.72 -21.74 9.77
CA ASN A 102 1.89 -21.42 8.35
C ASN A 102 3.11 -20.53 8.07
N ALA A 103 3.88 -20.15 9.09
CA ALA A 103 5.15 -19.45 8.91
C ALA A 103 6.14 -20.35 8.15
N VAL A 104 6.94 -19.74 7.28
CA VAL A 104 8.01 -20.42 6.53
C VAL A 104 8.98 -21.05 7.51
N ALA A 105 9.36 -22.30 7.24
CA ALA A 105 10.33 -23.00 8.06
C ALA A 105 11.71 -22.35 7.93
N LEU A 106 12.35 -22.07 9.06
CA LEU A 106 13.70 -21.57 9.13
C LEU A 106 14.66 -22.71 9.50
N ALA A 107 15.93 -22.54 9.17
CA ALA A 107 17.03 -23.41 9.56
C ALA A 107 18.13 -22.57 10.21
N THR A 108 18.99 -23.19 11.02
CA THR A 108 20.17 -22.50 11.57
C THR A 108 21.18 -22.29 10.45
N PRO A 109 21.55 -21.03 10.12
CA PRO A 109 22.49 -20.76 9.04
C PRO A 109 23.90 -21.25 9.41
N GLY A 110 24.69 -21.60 8.40
CA GLY A 110 26.05 -22.09 8.61
C GLY A 110 27.05 -20.99 9.01
N ASN A 111 26.82 -19.76 8.56
CA ASN A 111 27.64 -18.58 8.84
C ASN A 111 26.74 -17.34 8.98
N ALA A 112 27.32 -16.23 9.43
CA ALA A 112 26.65 -14.93 9.35
C ALA A 112 26.44 -14.53 7.88
N ILE A 113 25.27 -13.98 7.56
CA ILE A 113 24.86 -13.67 6.19
C ILE A 113 24.66 -12.16 6.09
N PRO A 114 25.47 -11.43 5.31
CA PRO A 114 25.24 -10.02 5.08
C PRO A 114 24.06 -9.86 4.11
N ILE A 115 23.05 -9.10 4.52
CA ILE A 115 21.80 -8.93 3.79
C ILE A 115 21.50 -7.48 3.48
N LYS A 116 20.73 -7.28 2.41
CA LYS A 116 19.97 -6.08 2.14
C LYS A 116 18.48 -6.44 2.13
N VAL A 117 17.66 -5.59 2.73
CA VAL A 117 16.21 -5.73 2.80
C VAL A 117 15.57 -4.52 2.16
N LYS A 118 14.67 -4.77 1.21
CA LYS A 118 13.88 -3.75 0.56
C LYS A 118 12.39 -4.06 0.76
N VAL A 119 11.62 -3.07 1.19
CA VAL A 119 10.16 -3.19 1.20
C VAL A 119 9.67 -2.97 -0.23
N GLU A 120 9.00 -3.97 -0.77
CA GLU A 120 8.43 -3.92 -2.11
C GLU A 120 7.04 -3.30 -2.09
N THR A 121 6.74 -2.56 -3.15
CA THR A 121 5.45 -1.88 -3.28
C THR A 121 4.43 -2.86 -3.85
N VAL A 122 3.58 -3.38 -2.96
CA VAL A 122 2.50 -4.32 -3.32
C VAL A 122 1.38 -3.61 -4.09
N SER A 123 0.54 -4.37 -4.80
CA SER A 123 -0.72 -3.90 -5.36
C SER A 123 -1.58 -3.18 -4.31
N ALA A 124 -2.37 -2.20 -4.75
CA ALA A 124 -3.33 -1.54 -3.86
C ALA A 124 -4.32 -2.58 -3.28
N LYS A 125 -4.67 -2.42 -2.02
CA LYS A 125 -5.65 -3.25 -1.31
C LYS A 125 -6.75 -2.39 -0.75
N LEU A 126 -7.99 -2.89 -0.79
CA LEU A 126 -9.12 -2.23 -0.16
C LEU A 126 -8.86 -2.12 1.36
N LEU A 127 -9.17 -0.99 1.96
CA LEU A 127 -9.19 -0.82 3.40
C LEU A 127 -10.53 -1.35 3.94
N ALA A 128 -10.48 -2.30 4.87
CA ALA A 128 -11.68 -2.86 5.47
C ALA A 128 -12.39 -1.84 6.39
N GLN A 129 -13.69 -2.03 6.64
CA GLN A 129 -14.48 -1.30 7.65
C GLN A 129 -14.45 0.23 7.54
N VAL A 130 -14.22 0.80 6.36
CA VAL A 130 -14.31 2.25 6.15
C VAL A 130 -15.75 2.72 6.36
N ASN A 131 -15.93 3.65 7.29
CA ASN A 131 -17.21 4.27 7.59
C ASN A 131 -17.40 5.54 6.73
N SER A 132 -16.37 6.37 6.67
CA SER A 132 -16.37 7.58 5.86
C SER A 132 -14.95 8.03 5.51
N PHE A 133 -14.84 8.82 4.46
CA PHE A 133 -13.65 9.62 4.19
C PHE A 133 -14.05 11.02 3.73
N GLU A 134 -13.16 11.97 3.95
CA GLU A 134 -13.25 13.33 3.46
C GLU A 134 -11.97 13.67 2.71
N ILE A 135 -12.12 14.34 1.57
CA ILE A 135 -11.01 14.93 0.82
C ILE A 135 -11.33 16.40 0.64
N ASN A 136 -10.44 17.25 1.14
CA ASN A 136 -10.44 18.67 0.90
C ASN A 136 -9.33 19.01 -0.10
N THR A 137 -9.71 19.55 -1.26
CA THR A 137 -8.76 20.05 -2.25
C THR A 137 -8.62 21.55 -2.12
N GLU A 138 -7.39 22.02 -1.96
CA GLU A 138 -7.04 23.43 -1.94
C GLU A 138 -6.22 23.77 -3.18
N ARG A 139 -6.29 25.04 -3.59
CA ARG A 139 -5.59 25.52 -4.76
C ARG A 139 -4.88 26.79 -4.39
N GLU A 140 -3.58 26.79 -4.57
CA GLU A 140 -2.78 28.00 -4.41
C GLU A 140 -2.97 28.90 -5.63
N THR A 141 -3.12 30.20 -5.40
CA THR A 141 -3.36 31.18 -6.48
C THR A 141 -2.32 32.28 -6.39
N VAL A 142 -1.48 32.38 -7.43
CA VAL A 142 -0.51 33.47 -7.54
C VAL A 142 -1.18 34.64 -8.23
N ASP A 143 -1.12 35.79 -7.58
CA ASP A 143 -1.56 37.05 -8.16
C ASP A 143 -0.54 37.52 -9.20
N THR A 144 -0.98 37.67 -10.45
CA THR A 144 -0.15 38.13 -11.57
C THR A 144 -0.63 39.47 -12.11
N THR A 145 -1.42 40.21 -11.32
CA THR A 145 -1.97 41.51 -11.73
C THR A 145 -0.84 42.48 -12.06
N VAL A 146 -0.84 43.04 -13.27
CA VAL A 146 0.15 44.03 -13.70
C VAL A 146 -0.34 45.45 -13.45
N LEU A 147 0.59 46.41 -13.40
CA LEU A 147 0.30 47.83 -13.19
C LEU A 147 -0.37 48.44 -14.43
N SER A 148 -1.66 48.15 -14.64
CA SER A 148 -2.65 48.74 -15.56
C SER A 148 -3.91 47.87 -15.69
N ASP A 149 -3.94 46.69 -15.06
CA ASP A 149 -5.13 45.82 -15.07
C ASP A 149 -6.25 46.39 -14.17
N GLU A 150 -7.46 46.51 -14.73
CA GLU A 150 -8.67 46.89 -14.00
C GLU A 150 -9.24 45.70 -13.18
N PHE A 151 -8.94 44.46 -13.59
CA PHE A 151 -9.37 43.24 -12.91
C PHE A 151 -8.18 42.40 -12.45
N ARG A 152 -8.28 41.87 -11.23
CA ARG A 152 -7.24 41.05 -10.62
C ARG A 152 -7.04 39.74 -11.40
N SER A 153 -5.83 39.50 -11.89
CA SER A 153 -5.48 38.27 -12.61
C SER A 153 -4.77 37.29 -11.69
N ARG A 154 -5.20 36.02 -11.70
CA ARG A 154 -4.61 34.96 -10.88
C ARG A 154 -4.27 33.76 -11.73
N VAL A 155 -3.06 33.25 -11.57
CA VAL A 155 -2.63 31.97 -12.15
C VAL A 155 -2.69 30.90 -11.08
N ASN A 156 -3.30 29.77 -11.43
CA ASN A 156 -3.40 28.61 -10.57
C ASN A 156 -2.10 27.81 -10.65
N THR A 157 -1.56 27.41 -9.50
CA THR A 157 -0.35 26.57 -9.45
C THR A 157 -0.72 25.14 -9.09
N LEU A 158 -0.17 24.59 -8.01
CA LEU A 158 -0.38 23.21 -7.60
C LEU A 158 -1.73 23.04 -6.90
N ILE A 159 -2.44 21.95 -7.20
CA ILE A 159 -3.59 21.49 -6.42
C ILE A 159 -3.05 20.55 -5.35
N SER A 160 -3.18 20.96 -4.09
CA SER A 160 -2.86 20.15 -2.92
C SER A 160 -4.13 19.91 -2.12
N GLY A 161 -4.03 19.16 -1.04
CA GLY A 161 -5.16 18.96 -0.17
C GLY A 161 -4.81 18.17 1.08
N SER A 162 -5.86 17.92 1.84
CA SER A 162 -5.83 17.11 3.04
C SER A 162 -7.11 16.30 3.11
N GLY A 163 -7.14 15.31 3.98
CA GLY A 163 -8.34 14.53 4.17
C GLY A 163 -8.32 13.79 5.48
N ARG A 164 -9.47 13.17 5.75
CA ARG A 164 -9.69 12.38 6.95
C ARG A 164 -10.33 11.06 6.57
N ILE A 165 -9.86 9.98 7.17
CA ILE A 165 -10.40 8.63 7.04
C ILE A 165 -10.98 8.23 8.39
N SER A 166 -12.18 7.64 8.39
CA SER A 166 -12.82 7.02 9.55
C SER A 166 -13.16 5.57 9.23
N ALA A 167 -12.71 4.65 10.08
CA ALA A 167 -12.98 3.22 9.96
C ALA A 167 -13.26 2.61 11.34
N PHE A 168 -13.96 1.48 11.39
CA PHE A 168 -14.03 0.69 12.63
C PHE A 168 -12.69 0.00 12.87
N TRP A 169 -12.25 -0.05 14.12
CA TRP A 169 -11.01 -0.72 14.47
C TRP A 169 -11.18 -2.24 14.33
N GLU A 170 -10.28 -2.84 13.56
CA GLU A 170 -10.20 -4.28 13.36
C GLU A 170 -8.74 -4.69 13.15
N TYR A 171 -8.38 -5.87 13.63
CA TYR A 171 -7.00 -6.38 13.58
C TYR A 171 -6.87 -7.86 13.14
N THR A 172 -7.96 -8.61 12.98
CA THR A 172 -7.91 -10.07 12.71
C THR A 172 -8.98 -10.65 11.78
N GLY A 173 -10.09 -9.97 11.51
CA GLY A 173 -11.24 -10.60 10.83
C GLY A 173 -11.21 -10.55 9.30
N ASP A 174 -10.50 -9.60 8.69
CA ASP A 174 -10.34 -9.50 7.24
C ASP A 174 -8.90 -9.79 6.82
N THR A 175 -8.70 -10.91 6.12
CA THR A 175 -7.38 -11.33 5.63
C THR A 175 -7.16 -11.05 4.14
N ALA A 176 -8.20 -10.61 3.43
CA ALA A 176 -8.13 -10.30 2.01
C ALA A 176 -7.75 -8.82 1.79
N ASN A 177 -8.31 -7.97 2.63
CA ASN A 177 -8.18 -6.51 2.60
C ASN A 177 -7.14 -6.02 3.61
N GLU A 178 -6.75 -4.76 3.46
CA GLU A 178 -5.89 -4.06 4.41
C GLU A 178 -6.68 -3.75 5.69
N LEU A 179 -6.08 -3.99 6.85
CA LEU A 179 -6.74 -3.79 8.12
C LEU A 179 -6.69 -2.31 8.53
N PRO A 180 -7.74 -1.76 9.17
CA PRO A 180 -7.73 -0.40 9.71
C PRO A 180 -6.55 -0.10 10.64
N MET A 181 -6.06 -1.09 11.39
CA MET A 181 -4.87 -0.97 12.24
C MET A 181 -3.66 -0.42 11.48
N TYR A 182 -3.53 -0.75 10.20
CA TYR A 182 -2.46 -0.28 9.33
C TYR A 182 -2.37 1.26 9.27
N LEU A 183 -3.49 1.98 9.35
CA LEU A 183 -3.47 3.46 9.38
C LEU A 183 -2.75 4.01 10.62
N PHE A 184 -2.90 3.32 11.74
CA PHE A 184 -2.23 3.70 12.99
C PHE A 184 -0.73 3.37 12.93
N GLU A 185 -0.38 2.23 12.34
CA GLU A 185 1.00 1.82 12.11
C GLU A 185 1.73 2.80 11.16
N LEU A 186 1.06 3.26 10.10
CA LEU A 186 1.60 4.27 9.18
C LEU A 186 1.90 5.60 9.89
N ALA A 187 1.01 6.06 10.77
CA ALA A 187 1.22 7.30 11.51
C ALA A 187 2.42 7.22 12.47
N HIS A 188 2.74 6.02 12.99
CA HIS A 188 3.85 5.80 13.91
C HIS A 188 5.17 5.47 13.22
N ARG A 189 5.20 5.43 11.88
CA ARG A 189 6.43 5.17 11.13
C ARG A 189 7.34 6.40 11.15
N THR A 190 8.39 6.38 11.98
CA THR A 190 9.19 7.57 12.36
C THR A 190 10.24 8.04 11.35
N LYS A 191 10.65 7.22 10.36
CA LYS A 191 11.68 7.64 9.40
C LYS A 191 11.40 7.37 7.92
N VAL A 192 10.63 6.33 7.58
CA VAL A 192 10.66 5.82 6.21
C VAL A 192 9.32 5.21 5.78
N GLY A 193 8.41 6.00 5.21
CA GLY A 193 7.22 5.44 4.54
C GLY A 193 5.88 5.55 5.27
N SER A 194 5.61 6.72 5.87
CA SER A 194 4.21 7.14 6.14
C SER A 194 3.50 7.56 4.82
N ASN A 195 4.23 7.53 3.71
CA ASN A 195 3.68 7.76 2.38
C ASN A 195 2.76 6.60 1.99
N PHE A 196 1.61 6.96 1.44
CA PHE A 196 0.70 6.03 0.80
C PHE A 196 0.22 6.59 -0.53
N SER A 197 -0.14 5.70 -1.43
CA SER A 197 -0.95 6.05 -2.60
C SER A 197 -2.35 5.50 -2.35
N GLY A 198 -3.34 6.39 -2.35
CA GLY A 198 -4.73 6.09 -2.03
C GLY A 198 -5.64 6.36 -3.22
N GLN A 199 -6.53 5.42 -3.51
CA GLN A 199 -7.64 5.59 -4.43
C GLN A 199 -8.94 5.66 -3.62
N PHE A 200 -9.56 6.83 -3.61
CA PHE A 200 -10.77 7.10 -2.84
C PHE A 200 -11.97 7.12 -3.78
N TYR A 201 -12.72 6.02 -3.79
CA TYR A 201 -13.81 5.81 -4.73
C TYR A 201 -15.06 6.58 -4.30
N ILE A 202 -15.51 7.47 -5.18
CA ILE A 202 -16.85 8.06 -5.13
C ILE A 202 -17.88 7.06 -5.67
N LYS A 203 -17.48 6.35 -6.74
CA LYS A 203 -18.22 5.27 -7.37
C LYS A 203 -17.27 4.13 -7.68
N LYS A 204 -17.66 2.91 -7.32
CA LYS A 204 -16.96 1.69 -7.70
C LYS A 204 -17.86 0.82 -8.58
N SER A 205 -17.26 -0.12 -9.31
CA SER A 205 -17.97 -1.17 -10.02
C SER A 205 -18.99 -1.86 -9.12
N GLY A 206 -20.20 -2.06 -9.65
CA GLY A 206 -21.35 -2.59 -8.91
C GLY A 206 -22.14 -1.56 -8.09
N TYR A 207 -21.64 -0.32 -7.92
CA TYR A 207 -22.41 0.78 -7.30
C TYR A 207 -23.01 1.70 -8.37
N ASN A 208 -24.30 1.54 -8.64
CA ASN A 208 -25.01 2.28 -9.67
C ASN A 208 -26.23 3.05 -9.14
N PRO A 209 -26.03 4.23 -8.53
CA PRO A 209 -27.13 5.03 -8.01
C PRO A 209 -28.05 5.59 -9.12
N SER A 210 -27.57 5.64 -10.37
CA SER A 210 -28.35 6.14 -11.51
C SER A 210 -29.36 5.13 -12.07
N GLY A 211 -29.21 3.84 -11.74
CA GLY A 211 -30.01 2.75 -12.31
C GLY A 211 -29.74 2.44 -13.79
N VAL A 212 -28.80 3.14 -14.44
CA VAL A 212 -28.46 2.92 -15.85
C VAL A 212 -27.48 1.74 -15.97
N SER A 213 -27.95 0.60 -16.46
CA SER A 213 -27.19 -0.67 -16.49
C SER A 213 -25.83 -0.57 -17.20
N THR A 214 -25.71 0.22 -18.26
CA THR A 214 -24.44 0.42 -18.99
C THR A 214 -23.35 1.11 -18.17
N ARG A 215 -23.72 1.71 -17.02
CA ARG A 215 -22.81 2.41 -16.12
C ARG A 215 -22.51 1.59 -14.86
N ASN A 216 -22.84 0.31 -14.83
CA ASN A 216 -22.62 -0.49 -13.62
C ASN A 216 -21.13 -0.69 -13.33
N ASP A 217 -20.30 -0.66 -14.36
CA ASP A 217 -18.86 -0.96 -14.26
C ASP A 217 -17.98 0.30 -14.20
N ASP A 218 -18.58 1.50 -14.27
CA ASP A 218 -17.78 2.72 -14.17
C ASP A 218 -17.20 2.88 -12.76
N GLU A 219 -15.96 3.36 -12.71
CA GLU A 219 -15.26 3.70 -11.47
C GLU A 219 -14.86 5.16 -11.51
N ILE A 220 -15.12 5.88 -10.41
CA ILE A 220 -14.75 7.29 -10.25
C ILE A 220 -14.07 7.42 -8.90
N TRP A 221 -12.83 7.88 -8.89
CA TRP A 221 -12.04 7.99 -7.67
C TRP A 221 -11.12 9.19 -7.67
N TRP A 222 -10.83 9.69 -6.48
CA TRP A 222 -9.70 10.58 -6.26
C TRP A 222 -8.44 9.75 -6.11
N ASN A 223 -7.45 10.02 -6.95
CA ASN A 223 -6.10 9.50 -6.81
C ASN A 223 -5.27 10.49 -6.00
N VAL A 224 -4.74 10.02 -4.88
CA VAL A 224 -4.01 10.82 -3.91
C VAL A 224 -2.70 10.14 -3.57
N GLU A 225 -1.62 10.91 -3.55
CA GLU A 225 -0.37 10.53 -2.89
C GLU A 225 -0.19 11.43 -1.67
N GLY A 226 -0.01 10.84 -0.51
CA GLY A 226 0.00 11.59 0.74
C GLY A 226 0.68 10.86 1.87
N VAL A 227 0.73 11.55 3.01
CA VAL A 227 1.34 11.10 4.26
C VAL A 227 0.31 11.20 5.36
N ILE A 228 0.22 10.17 6.20
CA ILE A 228 -0.63 10.20 7.40
C ILE A 228 0.06 11.11 8.43
N THR A 229 -0.62 12.18 8.84
CA THR A 229 -0.09 13.18 9.79
C THR A 229 -0.50 12.89 11.22
N ALA A 230 -1.67 12.27 11.40
CA ALA A 230 -2.16 11.86 12.71
C ALA A 230 -3.06 10.62 12.56
N ALA A 231 -3.02 9.73 13.53
CA ALA A 231 -4.00 8.67 13.68
C ALA A 231 -4.42 8.57 15.16
N ALA A 232 -5.70 8.33 15.39
CA ALA A 232 -6.27 8.20 16.72
C ALA A 232 -7.17 6.97 16.79
N ILE A 233 -7.08 6.24 17.90
CA ILE A 233 -7.99 5.15 18.23
C ILE A 233 -8.91 5.65 19.35
N GLN A 234 -10.22 5.59 19.11
CA GLN A 234 -11.23 5.97 20.07
C GLN A 234 -11.97 4.74 20.57
N PHE A 235 -11.92 4.53 21.89
CA PHE A 235 -12.73 3.55 22.60
C PHE A 235 -13.81 4.27 23.41
N SER A 236 -15.07 3.87 23.25
CA SER A 236 -16.17 4.29 24.10
C SER A 236 -16.88 3.04 24.62
N PRO A 237 -17.25 2.94 25.90
CA PRO A 237 -17.89 1.75 26.47
C PRO A 237 -19.16 1.29 25.74
N ASP A 238 -19.88 2.23 25.12
CA ASP A 238 -21.17 1.98 24.47
C ASP A 238 -21.08 1.98 22.93
N SER A 239 -19.88 2.13 22.34
CA SER A 239 -19.70 2.13 20.89
C SER A 239 -18.60 1.20 20.45
N THR A 240 -18.67 0.78 19.19
CA THR A 240 -17.56 0.11 18.51
C THR A 240 -16.33 1.00 18.53
N VAL A 241 -15.16 0.38 18.66
CA VAL A 241 -13.87 1.06 18.58
C VAL A 241 -13.68 1.62 17.17
N GLN A 242 -13.22 2.86 17.06
CA GLN A 242 -13.03 3.56 15.79
C GLN A 242 -11.59 4.04 15.65
N ILE A 243 -11.12 4.05 14.41
CA ILE A 243 -9.86 4.68 14.01
C ILE A 243 -10.21 5.89 13.17
N THR A 244 -9.55 7.01 13.46
CA THR A 244 -9.53 8.16 12.55
C THR A 244 -8.11 8.49 12.17
N ALA A 245 -7.85 8.71 10.89
CA ALA A 245 -6.54 9.12 10.39
C ALA A 245 -6.67 10.37 9.53
N ASP A 246 -5.82 11.35 9.79
CA ASP A 246 -5.71 12.58 9.02
C ASP A 246 -4.49 12.47 8.09
N PHE A 247 -4.62 12.97 6.86
CA PHE A 247 -3.55 12.95 5.89
C PHE A 247 -3.40 14.28 5.16
N ILE A 248 -2.20 14.53 4.68
CA ILE A 248 -1.89 15.63 3.76
C ILE A 248 -1.31 15.07 2.47
N THR A 249 -1.60 15.70 1.35
CA THR A 249 -1.11 15.24 0.05
C THR A 249 0.29 15.77 -0.22
N THR A 250 1.18 14.88 -0.66
CA THR A 250 2.55 15.21 -1.06
C THR A 250 2.71 15.34 -2.58
N GLY A 251 1.71 14.86 -3.34
CA GLY A 251 1.64 14.96 -4.79
C GLY A 251 0.35 15.64 -5.27
N GLU A 252 0.15 15.64 -6.58
CA GLU A 252 -1.06 16.17 -7.20
C GLU A 252 -2.29 15.32 -6.86
N ILE A 253 -3.39 15.96 -6.50
CA ILE A 253 -4.69 15.30 -6.35
C ILE A 253 -5.41 15.32 -7.69
N GLN A 254 -5.78 14.15 -8.19
CA GLN A 254 -6.45 14.01 -9.48
C GLN A 254 -7.75 13.22 -9.36
N LEU A 255 -8.82 13.73 -9.97
CA LEU A 255 -10.04 12.96 -10.17
C LEU A 255 -9.85 12.08 -11.41
N ARG A 256 -9.98 10.76 -11.25
CA ARG A 256 -9.89 9.80 -12.34
C ARG A 256 -11.22 9.10 -12.54
N MET A 257 -11.47 8.70 -13.78
CA MET A 257 -12.68 8.01 -14.19
C MET A 257 -12.30 6.87 -15.13
N LYS A 258 -12.88 5.71 -14.89
CA LYS A 258 -12.91 4.57 -15.81
C LYS A 258 -14.36 4.42 -16.23
N LEU A 259 -14.68 4.78 -17.46
CA LEU A 259 -16.04 4.76 -18.01
C LEU A 259 -16.25 3.66 -19.04
N GLU A 260 -15.15 3.04 -19.48
CA GLU A 260 -15.16 1.91 -20.40
C GLU A 260 -14.27 0.83 -19.78
N THR A 261 -14.71 -0.42 -19.86
CA THR A 261 -13.84 -1.55 -19.56
C THR A 261 -12.83 -1.60 -20.71
N PRO A 262 -11.53 -1.34 -20.47
CA PRO A 262 -10.55 -1.50 -21.54
C PRO A 262 -10.61 -2.95 -22.01
N ASP A 263 -10.68 -3.15 -23.32
CA ASP A 263 -10.54 -4.47 -23.92
C ASP A 263 -9.18 -5.02 -23.49
N ALA A 264 -9.18 -5.93 -22.53
CA ALA A 264 -7.98 -6.64 -22.17
C ALA A 264 -7.58 -7.47 -23.40
N LEU A 265 -6.33 -7.37 -23.82
CA LEU A 265 -5.75 -8.37 -24.71
C LEU A 265 -5.84 -9.71 -23.97
N LEU A 266 -6.84 -10.52 -24.33
CA LEU A 266 -7.02 -11.86 -23.77
C LEU A 266 -5.92 -12.74 -24.36
N GLN A 267 -4.90 -13.01 -23.56
CA GLN A 267 -3.91 -14.02 -23.87
C GLN A 267 -4.44 -15.37 -23.37
N GLU A 268 -4.44 -16.36 -24.25
CA GLU A 268 -4.91 -17.73 -23.93
C GLU A 268 -3.96 -18.46 -22.96
N ASP A 269 -2.73 -17.95 -22.81
CA ASP A 269 -1.70 -18.51 -21.93
C ASP A 269 -1.28 -17.51 -20.84
N SER A 270 -0.99 -18.05 -19.66
CA SER A 270 -0.61 -17.36 -18.42
C SER A 270 0.75 -16.65 -18.41
N GLY A 271 1.43 -16.55 -19.55
CA GLY A 271 2.76 -15.94 -19.66
C GLY A 271 2.73 -14.43 -19.90
N ASP A 272 3.71 -13.68 -19.40
CA ASP A 272 3.81 -12.22 -19.61
C ASP A 272 3.99 -11.88 -21.11
N ILE A 273 3.19 -10.94 -21.65
CA ILE A 273 3.46 -10.33 -22.97
C ILE A 273 4.65 -9.37 -22.84
N ARG A 274 5.84 -9.84 -23.23
CA ARG A 274 6.99 -8.97 -23.45
C ARG A 274 6.91 -8.38 -24.86
N LEU A 275 6.73 -7.06 -24.97
CA LEU A 275 6.95 -6.35 -26.22
C LEU A 275 8.46 -6.11 -26.40
N ASP A 276 9.06 -6.73 -27.42
CA ASP A 276 10.36 -6.29 -27.89
C ASP A 276 10.22 -4.90 -28.52
N GLN A 277 11.03 -3.95 -28.07
CA GLN A 277 11.05 -2.57 -28.57
C GLN A 277 11.74 -2.45 -29.93
N ASP A 278 11.41 -3.33 -30.88
CA ASP A 278 11.79 -3.15 -32.28
C ASP A 278 10.73 -2.31 -33.01
N SER A 279 11.20 -1.52 -33.95
CA SER A 279 10.43 -0.61 -34.82
C SER A 279 9.29 -1.27 -35.61
N GLY A 280 9.22 -2.61 -35.64
CA GLY A 280 8.15 -3.39 -36.26
C GLY A 280 7.09 -3.96 -35.31
N ALA A 281 7.26 -3.84 -33.98
CA ALA A 281 6.31 -4.40 -33.01
C ALA A 281 5.03 -3.55 -32.98
N LYS A 282 3.91 -4.12 -33.48
CA LYS A 282 2.58 -3.53 -33.40
C LYS A 282 1.59 -4.50 -32.78
N LEU A 283 0.82 -4.02 -31.82
CA LEU A 283 -0.36 -4.71 -31.30
C LEU A 283 -1.53 -4.40 -32.24
N LEU A 284 -2.10 -5.44 -32.85
CA LEU A 284 -3.31 -5.32 -33.65
C LEU A 284 -4.47 -5.88 -32.83
N LEU A 285 -5.49 -5.05 -32.64
CA LEU A 285 -6.72 -5.43 -31.97
C LEU A 285 -7.48 -6.42 -32.86
N GLN A 286 -7.79 -7.61 -32.36
CA GLN A 286 -8.70 -8.52 -33.05
C GLN A 286 -10.11 -7.95 -32.91
N GLN A 287 -10.66 -7.50 -34.03
CA GLN A 287 -12.04 -7.09 -34.12
C GLN A 287 -12.82 -8.30 -34.65
N ASP A 288 -13.61 -8.94 -33.78
CA ASP A 288 -14.51 -10.00 -34.22
C ASP A 288 -15.60 -9.39 -35.12
N VAL A 289 -15.76 -9.97 -36.30
CA VAL A 289 -16.83 -9.64 -37.28
C VAL A 289 -18.07 -10.46 -36.96
#